data_AF-A0A6A6P5J7-F1
#
_entry.id   AF-A0A6A6P5J7-F1
#
_cell.length_a   1.000
_cell.length_b   1.000
_cell.length_c   1.000
_cell.angle_alpha   90.00
_cell.angle_beta   90.00
_cell.angle_gamma   90.00
#
_symmetry.space_group_name_H-M   'P 1'
#
loop_
_entity.id
_entity.type
_entity.pdbx_description
1 polymer ?
#
loop_
_entity_poly.entity_id
_entity_poly.type
_entity_poly.pdbx_seq_one_letter_code
_entity_poly.pdbx_strand_id
1 'polypeptide(L)'
;MRLATGARLAHVIDASRPTSPNRVSACSLISLRSPSIPSRPQFCRPKSTWSERKHSTSIHSRVFAIYPSNLILRRFTRTMSLKRKSTDSLATADSKKSKSNGSITSFFGAPKASAKPSVPFDKNAWVSKLTDEQKDLLKLEIDTLHESWFKHLKEEMLTPEFLDLKRFIKKEKDARKTIYPPLPDVYSWSRHTPLNTVKVVVIGQDPYINPNQAHGMCFSVRPPTPAPPSLQNIYKALSKDYPSFQPPPKQGGLLTPWADRGVLLLNTCLTVERGSSNSHANRGWERFTQKVIEIVTKVRTNGVVFLAWGSPAQKRVQKVDTEKHLVLKSVHPSPLSAHKGFMDCGHFKKTNEWLVKRYGKDAEIDWNLNVPPEVAGV
;
A
#
# COMPACT_ATOMS: atom_id res chain seq x y z
N MET A 1 18.57 56.72 49.66
CA MET A 1 17.64 55.72 50.26
C MET A 1 17.97 54.39 49.62
N ARG A 2 18.55 53.36 50.28
CA ARG A 2 18.04 52.50 51.38
C ARG A 2 16.68 51.89 51.00
N LEU A 3 16.46 50.56 50.98
CA LEU A 3 16.89 49.45 51.88
C LEU A 3 17.63 48.32 51.08
N ALA A 4 18.54 47.45 51.58
CA ALA A 4 18.60 46.57 52.78
C ALA A 4 17.53 45.44 52.75
N THR A 5 17.78 44.13 52.97
CA THR A 5 18.84 43.29 53.60
C THR A 5 18.96 41.94 52.83
N GLY A 6 20.09 41.21 52.75
CA GLY A 6 20.56 40.22 53.76
C GLY A 6 19.94 38.81 53.57
N ALA A 7 20.65 37.67 53.67
CA ALA A 7 22.07 37.43 53.95
C ALA A 7 22.61 36.03 53.46
N ARG A 8 23.90 35.79 53.72
CA ARG A 8 24.80 34.65 53.41
C ARG A 8 24.48 33.29 54.09
N LEU A 9 24.97 32.20 53.49
CA LEU A 9 25.86 31.23 54.17
C LEU A 9 26.69 30.40 53.16
N ALA A 10 27.98 30.17 53.46
CA ALA A 10 28.89 29.37 52.66
C ALA A 10 30.01 28.75 53.52
N HIS A 11 30.36 27.49 53.23
CA HIS A 11 31.58 26.75 53.60
C HIS A 11 31.83 25.82 52.38
N VAL A 12 32.93 25.79 51.64
CA VAL A 12 34.39 26.04 51.84
C VAL A 12 35.11 24.92 52.59
N ILE A 13 36.24 24.49 51.98
CA ILE A 13 37.30 23.54 52.35
C ILE A 13 37.23 22.19 51.60
N ASP A 14 38.32 21.56 51.13
CA ASP A 14 39.49 22.02 50.34
C ASP A 14 40.15 20.75 49.72
N ALA A 15 41.17 20.92 48.86
CA ALA A 15 41.84 19.88 48.09
C ALA A 15 42.79 18.96 48.88
N SER A 16 43.15 17.82 48.28
CA SER A 16 44.56 17.37 48.18
C SER A 16 44.78 16.26 47.13
N ARG A 17 45.76 16.48 46.24
CA ARG A 17 46.52 15.41 45.51
C ARG A 17 47.70 14.95 46.39
N PRO A 18 48.38 13.83 46.06
CA PRO A 18 49.70 13.92 45.36
C PRO A 18 49.92 12.84 44.25
N THR A 19 50.34 13.17 43.01
CA THR A 19 51.72 13.11 42.43
C THR A 19 52.38 11.70 42.33
N SER A 20 52.52 11.06 41.14
CA SER A 20 53.63 11.14 40.14
C SER A 20 54.85 10.23 40.48
N PRO A 21 55.93 10.01 39.65
CA PRO A 21 56.30 10.64 38.36
C PRO A 21 57.01 9.73 37.27
N ASN A 22 57.40 10.36 36.14
CA ASN A 22 58.60 10.07 35.28
C ASN A 22 58.63 8.80 34.37
N ARG A 23 59.29 8.75 33.19
CA ARG A 23 60.12 9.73 32.41
C ARG A 23 60.25 9.33 30.89
N VAL A 24 60.67 10.31 30.06
CA VAL A 24 61.34 10.32 28.70
C VAL A 24 62.02 9.04 28.13
N SER A 25 62.38 8.87 26.83
CA SER A 25 62.27 9.65 25.56
C SER A 25 62.59 8.79 24.29
N ALA A 26 62.25 9.32 23.11
CA ALA A 26 62.99 9.29 21.81
C ALA A 26 63.30 7.98 21.00
N CYS A 27 62.94 8.06 19.71
CA CYS A 27 63.60 7.59 18.48
C CYS A 27 64.39 6.26 18.42
N SER A 28 64.03 5.41 17.45
CA SER A 28 64.74 5.35 16.15
C SER A 28 64.01 4.55 15.07
N LEU A 29 64.33 4.83 13.80
CA LEU A 29 63.91 4.07 12.62
C LEU A 29 64.50 2.66 12.60
N ILE A 30 63.78 1.70 11.99
CA ILE A 30 64.38 0.66 11.14
C ILE A 30 63.34 0.18 10.11
N SER A 31 63.79 0.04 8.87
CA SER A 31 63.06 -0.51 7.72
C SER A 31 62.92 -2.03 7.86
N LEU A 32 61.84 -2.64 7.31
CA LEU A 32 61.90 -3.96 6.66
C LEU A 32 60.59 -4.29 5.92
N ARG A 33 60.69 -4.20 4.59
CA ARG A 33 60.24 -5.12 3.51
C ARG A 33 59.02 -6.04 3.71
N SER A 34 58.17 -6.01 2.68
CA SER A 34 57.06 -6.93 2.39
C SER A 34 57.49 -8.40 2.24
N PRO A 35 56.62 -9.36 2.60
CA PRO A 35 56.57 -10.71 2.01
C PRO A 35 55.64 -10.75 0.80
N SER A 36 56.03 -11.54 -0.20
CA SER A 36 55.36 -11.67 -1.50
C SER A 36 54.18 -12.66 -1.53
N ILE A 37 53.30 -12.44 -2.49
CA ILE A 37 52.15 -13.29 -2.89
C ILE A 37 52.59 -14.72 -3.22
N PRO A 38 51.92 -15.77 -2.68
CA PRO A 38 51.93 -17.11 -3.25
C PRO A 38 50.86 -17.26 -4.35
N SER A 39 51.23 -17.91 -5.45
CA SER A 39 50.42 -18.08 -6.66
C SER A 39 49.31 -19.12 -6.56
N ARG A 40 48.29 -18.96 -7.43
CA ARG A 40 47.16 -19.88 -7.69
C ARG A 40 47.52 -21.38 -7.69
N PRO A 41 46.62 -22.24 -7.16
CA PRO A 41 46.35 -23.55 -7.73
C PRO A 41 45.39 -23.43 -8.92
N GLN A 42 45.69 -24.07 -10.04
CA GLN A 42 44.71 -24.33 -11.10
C GLN A 42 43.75 -25.43 -10.63
N PHE A 43 42.44 -25.15 -10.59
CA PHE A 43 41.43 -26.21 -10.52
C PHE A 43 40.82 -26.46 -11.89
N CYS A 44 40.84 -27.73 -12.30
CA CYS A 44 40.40 -28.19 -13.60
C CYS A 44 38.90 -27.95 -13.82
N ARG A 45 38.53 -27.52 -15.03
CA ARG A 45 37.13 -27.50 -15.49
C ARG A 45 36.68 -28.93 -15.84
N PRO A 46 35.57 -29.44 -15.29
CA PRO A 46 34.82 -30.51 -15.93
C PRO A 46 34.08 -29.92 -17.14
N LYS A 47 34.31 -30.48 -18.33
CA LYS A 47 33.41 -30.27 -19.47
C LYS A 47 32.17 -31.14 -19.26
N SER A 48 31.04 -30.58 -18.82
CA SER A 48 29.75 -31.26 -18.89
C SER A 48 28.95 -30.75 -20.08
N THR A 49 28.81 -31.60 -21.10
CA THR A 49 28.01 -31.35 -22.30
C THR A 49 26.53 -31.20 -21.97
N TRP A 50 25.95 -30.03 -22.22
CA TRP A 50 24.50 -29.89 -22.33
C TRP A 50 24.07 -30.53 -23.66
N SER A 51 23.57 -31.76 -23.58
CA SER A 51 22.97 -32.44 -24.72
C SER A 51 21.48 -32.06 -24.81
N GLU A 52 21.08 -31.52 -25.96
CA GLU A 52 19.67 -31.33 -26.29
C GLU A 52 18.97 -32.70 -26.31
N ARG A 53 18.13 -32.98 -25.32
CA ARG A 53 17.26 -34.17 -25.34
C ARG A 53 15.84 -33.78 -25.72
N LYS A 54 15.61 -33.57 -27.02
CA LYS A 54 14.26 -33.41 -27.60
C LYS A 54 13.38 -34.60 -27.18
N HIS A 55 12.43 -34.37 -26.27
CA HIS A 55 11.35 -35.32 -26.01
C HIS A 55 10.11 -34.84 -26.76
N SER A 56 9.90 -35.44 -27.93
CA SER A 56 8.63 -35.35 -28.64
C SER A 56 7.64 -36.30 -27.96
N THR A 57 6.72 -35.75 -27.17
CA THR A 57 5.55 -36.48 -26.69
C THR A 57 4.30 -35.87 -27.30
N SER A 58 3.86 -36.48 -28.40
CA SER A 58 2.54 -36.23 -28.99
C SER A 58 1.45 -36.56 -27.96
N ILE A 59 0.66 -35.57 -27.58
CA ILE A 59 -0.60 -35.77 -26.85
C ILE A 59 -1.72 -35.23 -27.71
N HIS A 60 -2.70 -36.10 -27.96
CA HIS A 60 -3.82 -35.82 -28.87
C HIS A 60 -4.61 -34.58 -28.43
N SER A 61 -4.67 -33.58 -29.29
CA SER A 61 -5.71 -32.55 -29.22
C SER A 61 -7.06 -33.20 -29.59
N ARG A 62 -7.86 -33.58 -28.59
CA ARG A 62 -9.26 -33.92 -28.80
C ARG A 62 -10.03 -32.65 -29.11
N VAL A 63 -10.23 -32.38 -30.40
CA VAL A 63 -11.13 -31.36 -30.91
C VAL A 63 -12.55 -31.68 -30.46
N PHE A 64 -13.12 -30.87 -29.56
CA PHE A 64 -14.56 -30.87 -29.33
C PHE A 64 -15.24 -30.09 -30.44
N ALA A 65 -16.00 -30.79 -31.27
CA ALA A 65 -16.85 -30.16 -32.28
C ALA A 65 -17.99 -29.38 -31.60
N ILE A 66 -18.09 -28.09 -31.90
CA ILE A 66 -19.24 -27.26 -31.56
C ILE A 66 -20.11 -27.13 -32.81
N TYR A 67 -21.34 -27.64 -32.75
CA TYR A 67 -22.35 -27.45 -33.79
C TYR A 67 -22.75 -25.96 -33.88
N PRO A 68 -22.78 -25.35 -35.09
CA PRO A 68 -23.41 -24.05 -35.28
C PRO A 68 -24.91 -24.23 -35.53
N SER A 69 -25.74 -23.84 -34.56
CA SER A 69 -27.20 -23.72 -34.76
C SER A 69 -27.52 -22.35 -35.38
N ASN A 70 -28.05 -22.36 -36.60
CA ASN A 70 -28.58 -21.16 -37.25
C ASN A 70 -29.78 -20.60 -36.49
N LEU A 71 -29.78 -19.30 -36.15
CA LEU A 71 -31.04 -18.54 -36.13
C LEU A 71 -30.88 -17.02 -36.33
N ILE A 72 -31.30 -16.60 -37.53
CA ILE A 72 -32.03 -15.36 -37.85
C ILE A 72 -31.41 -14.01 -37.41
N LEU A 73 -30.80 -13.36 -38.39
CA LEU A 73 -30.50 -11.94 -38.44
C LEU A 73 -31.81 -11.10 -38.49
N ARG A 74 -32.13 -10.32 -37.44
CA ARG A 74 -33.10 -9.22 -37.53
C ARG A 74 -32.39 -7.86 -37.46
N ARG A 75 -31.99 -7.35 -38.62
CA ARG A 75 -31.60 -5.94 -38.78
C ARG A 75 -32.84 -5.05 -38.65
N PHE A 76 -32.90 -4.21 -37.63
CA PHE A 76 -33.80 -3.05 -37.61
C PHE A 76 -33.04 -1.79 -38.07
N THR A 77 -32.90 -1.65 -39.39
CA THR A 77 -32.53 -0.38 -40.00
C THR A 77 -33.77 0.49 -40.16
N ARG A 78 -33.95 1.48 -39.29
CA ARG A 78 -34.95 2.54 -39.49
C ARG A 78 -34.26 3.84 -39.87
N THR A 79 -33.95 3.96 -41.16
CA THR A 79 -33.69 5.25 -41.80
C THR A 79 -35.01 6.02 -41.91
N MET A 80 -35.00 7.30 -41.55
CA MET A 80 -35.90 8.29 -42.13
C MET A 80 -35.16 9.62 -42.24
N SER A 81 -35.26 10.23 -43.42
CA SER A 81 -34.52 11.45 -43.77
C SER A 81 -35.40 12.69 -43.61
N LEU A 82 -34.77 13.76 -43.14
CA LEU A 82 -35.03 15.17 -43.40
C LEU A 82 -36.42 15.58 -43.94
N LYS A 83 -37.08 16.50 -43.22
CA LYS A 83 -37.62 17.71 -43.87
C LYS A 83 -37.58 18.93 -42.96
N ARG A 84 -36.96 20.00 -43.45
CA ARG A 84 -37.01 21.35 -42.84
C ARG A 84 -38.38 21.97 -43.12
N LYS A 85 -38.86 22.84 -42.24
CA LYS A 85 -39.57 24.05 -42.67
C LYS A 85 -39.25 25.20 -41.70
N SER A 86 -38.85 26.31 -42.28
CA SER A 86 -38.56 27.59 -41.62
C SER A 86 -39.77 28.51 -41.74
N THR A 87 -39.99 29.35 -40.74
CA THR A 87 -40.65 30.66 -40.86
C THR A 87 -40.08 31.58 -39.78
N ASP A 88 -39.42 32.65 -40.22
CA ASP A 88 -39.15 33.82 -39.38
C ASP A 88 -40.46 34.47 -38.93
N SER A 89 -40.44 35.23 -37.82
CA SER A 89 -40.28 36.70 -37.95
C SER A 89 -40.51 37.50 -36.65
N LEU A 90 -39.82 38.64 -36.63
CA LEU A 90 -40.11 39.89 -35.91
C LEU A 90 -39.89 39.97 -34.40
N ALA A 91 -38.88 40.77 -34.06
CA ALA A 91 -38.68 41.37 -32.76
C ALA A 91 -39.47 42.69 -32.64
N THR A 92 -39.80 43.06 -31.40
CA THR A 92 -39.88 44.47 -30.97
C THR A 92 -39.22 44.59 -29.60
N ALA A 93 -38.57 45.72 -29.35
CA ALA A 93 -37.99 46.06 -28.05
C ALA A 93 -38.84 47.15 -27.40
N ASP A 94 -38.98 47.13 -26.08
CA ASP A 94 -38.78 48.36 -25.30
C ASP A 94 -38.45 48.04 -23.83
N SER A 95 -38.21 49.10 -23.06
CA SER A 95 -37.43 49.15 -21.84
C SER A 95 -38.20 49.86 -20.73
N LYS A 96 -38.19 49.31 -19.49
CA LYS A 96 -38.32 50.10 -18.26
C LYS A 96 -37.93 49.33 -17.00
N LYS A 97 -37.75 50.09 -15.93
CA LYS A 97 -36.89 49.81 -14.77
C LYS A 97 -37.72 49.66 -13.48
N SER A 98 -37.16 48.96 -12.49
CA SER A 98 -37.46 49.06 -11.05
C SER A 98 -38.79 48.49 -10.51
N LYS A 99 -38.69 47.49 -9.63
CA LYS A 99 -39.02 47.67 -8.19
C LYS A 99 -38.38 46.59 -7.31
N SER A 100 -38.21 46.91 -6.03
CA SER A 100 -37.48 46.14 -5.02
C SER A 100 -38.39 45.43 -4.00
N ASN A 101 -37.77 44.53 -3.23
CA ASN A 101 -38.23 43.96 -1.96
C ASN A 101 -39.43 42.99 -1.98
N GLY A 102 -39.10 41.69 -1.94
CA GLY A 102 -39.91 40.64 -1.33
C GLY A 102 -38.99 39.69 -0.56
N SER A 103 -39.08 39.67 0.77
CA SER A 103 -38.25 38.77 1.60
C SER A 103 -38.72 37.33 1.49
N ILE A 104 -37.80 36.38 1.25
CA ILE A 104 -38.08 34.94 1.34
C ILE A 104 -37.09 34.23 2.26
N THR A 105 -37.07 34.65 3.53
CA THR A 105 -36.32 33.98 4.60
C THR A 105 -37.10 32.76 5.12
N SER A 106 -36.91 31.58 4.51
CA SER A 106 -37.02 30.24 5.12
C SER A 106 -36.91 29.11 4.08
N PHE A 107 -36.76 27.86 4.54
CA PHE A 107 -36.79 26.61 3.74
C PHE A 107 -35.54 26.19 2.94
N PHE A 108 -34.36 26.22 3.57
CA PHE A 108 -33.32 25.20 3.29
C PHE A 108 -32.66 24.69 4.59
N GLY A 109 -33.45 23.94 5.38
CA GLY A 109 -32.88 23.09 6.41
C GLY A 109 -32.27 21.85 5.78
N ALA A 110 -30.94 21.71 5.83
CA ALA A 110 -30.28 20.49 5.38
C ALA A 110 -30.80 19.27 6.18
N PRO A 111 -31.15 18.15 5.53
CA PRO A 111 -31.64 16.98 6.25
C PRO A 111 -30.52 16.41 7.14
N LYS A 112 -30.61 16.67 8.45
CA LYS A 112 -29.86 15.91 9.46
C LYS A 112 -30.27 14.45 9.34
N ALA A 113 -29.45 13.66 8.64
CA ALA A 113 -29.55 12.22 8.68
C ALA A 113 -29.37 11.76 10.13
N SER A 114 -30.48 11.39 10.78
CA SER A 114 -30.49 10.84 12.13
C SER A 114 -29.95 9.40 12.08
N ALA A 115 -28.64 9.28 11.90
CA ALA A 115 -27.92 8.04 12.11
C ALA A 115 -28.18 7.61 13.56
N LYS A 116 -28.99 6.55 13.74
CA LYS A 116 -29.14 5.89 15.04
C LYS A 116 -27.73 5.58 15.55
N PRO A 117 -27.39 5.90 16.81
CA PRO A 117 -26.07 5.60 17.34
C PRO A 117 -25.86 4.09 17.30
N SER A 118 -25.04 3.63 16.36
CA SER A 118 -24.63 2.24 16.31
C SER A 118 -23.82 1.96 17.57
N VAL A 119 -24.29 1.03 18.40
CA VAL A 119 -23.58 0.61 19.61
C VAL A 119 -22.12 0.35 19.24
N PRO A 120 -21.15 1.02 19.91
CA PRO A 120 -19.73 0.81 19.63
C PRO A 120 -19.39 -0.68 19.72
N PHE A 121 -18.58 -1.16 18.78
CA PHE A 121 -18.17 -2.56 18.80
C PHE A 121 -17.22 -2.80 19.99
N ASP A 122 -17.72 -3.49 21.01
CA ASP A 122 -16.89 -3.95 22.14
C ASP A 122 -16.03 -5.14 21.71
N LYS A 123 -14.73 -4.87 21.56
CA LYS A 123 -13.70 -5.85 21.22
C LYS A 123 -13.45 -6.84 22.36
N ASN A 124 -13.53 -6.40 23.62
CA ASN A 124 -13.27 -7.24 24.78
C ASN A 124 -14.40 -8.25 24.99
N ALA A 125 -15.66 -7.80 24.86
CA ALA A 125 -16.84 -8.68 24.89
C ALA A 125 -16.96 -9.61 23.66
N TRP A 126 -16.17 -9.40 22.61
CA TRP A 126 -16.00 -10.35 21.52
C TRP A 126 -14.89 -11.37 21.82
N VAL A 127 -13.72 -10.91 22.30
CA VAL A 127 -12.60 -11.78 22.69
C VAL A 127 -12.97 -12.75 23.83
N SER A 128 -13.82 -12.33 24.77
CA SER A 128 -14.28 -13.20 25.87
C SER A 128 -15.12 -14.39 25.42
N LYS A 129 -15.74 -14.33 24.22
CA LYS A 129 -16.56 -15.40 23.64
C LYS A 129 -15.77 -16.42 22.83
N LEU A 130 -14.49 -16.15 22.58
CA LEU A 130 -13.62 -17.05 21.83
C LEU A 130 -13.21 -18.27 22.66
N THR A 131 -12.97 -19.40 21.99
CA THR A 131 -12.26 -20.52 22.60
C THR A 131 -10.80 -20.14 22.86
N ASP A 132 -10.12 -20.83 23.78
CA ASP A 132 -8.73 -20.51 24.09
C ASP A 132 -7.78 -20.78 22.92
N GLU A 133 -8.11 -21.77 22.07
CA GLU A 133 -7.44 -21.99 20.80
C GLU A 133 -7.63 -20.80 19.83
N GLN A 134 -8.84 -20.27 19.71
CA GLN A 134 -9.09 -19.08 18.90
C GLN A 134 -8.34 -17.85 19.44
N LYS A 135 -8.23 -17.68 20.77
CA LYS A 135 -7.44 -16.59 21.38
C LYS A 135 -5.96 -16.72 21.06
N ASP A 136 -5.38 -17.93 21.13
CA ASP A 136 -3.98 -18.18 20.76
C ASP A 136 -3.74 -17.93 19.27
N LEU A 137 -4.56 -18.51 18.40
CA LEU A 137 -4.44 -18.35 16.95
C LEU A 137 -4.61 -16.90 16.49
N LEU A 138 -5.57 -16.16 17.07
CA LEU A 138 -5.93 -14.79 16.67
C LEU A 138 -5.23 -13.70 17.49
N LYS A 139 -4.27 -14.04 18.36
CA LYS A 139 -3.60 -13.08 19.24
C LYS A 139 -3.02 -11.88 18.47
N LEU A 140 -2.39 -12.13 17.32
CA LEU A 140 -1.76 -11.08 16.52
C LEU A 140 -2.78 -10.08 15.96
N GLU A 141 -3.92 -10.58 15.51
CA GLU A 141 -5.05 -9.80 15.02
C GLU A 141 -5.67 -8.98 16.16
N ILE A 142 -5.88 -9.61 17.32
CA ILE A 142 -6.37 -8.96 18.54
C ILE A 142 -5.44 -7.83 18.98
N ASP A 143 -4.13 -8.04 18.96
CA ASP A 143 -3.16 -7.04 19.40
C ASP A 143 -2.96 -5.90 18.38
N THR A 144 -2.97 -6.19 17.06
CA THR A 144 -2.34 -5.30 16.06
C THR A 144 -3.20 -4.87 14.87
N LEU A 145 -4.38 -5.45 14.66
CA LEU A 145 -5.32 -5.03 13.61
C LEU A 145 -6.14 -3.82 14.09
N HIS A 146 -6.12 -2.73 13.31
CA HIS A 146 -6.79 -1.48 13.71
C HIS A 146 -8.32 -1.63 13.83
N GLU A 147 -8.91 -1.00 14.84
CA GLU A 147 -10.29 -1.24 15.27
C GLU A 147 -11.34 -0.96 14.19
N SER A 148 -11.09 0.06 13.36
CA SER A 148 -11.95 0.40 12.21
C SER A 148 -12.15 -0.78 11.25
N TRP A 149 -11.14 -1.64 11.15
CA TRP A 149 -11.12 -2.84 10.30
C TRP A 149 -11.60 -4.07 11.07
N PHE A 150 -11.12 -4.22 12.31
CA PHE A 150 -11.43 -5.35 13.20
C PHE A 150 -12.94 -5.63 13.27
N LYS A 151 -13.75 -4.58 13.48
CA LYS A 151 -15.21 -4.71 13.60
C LYS A 151 -15.91 -5.31 12.38
N HIS A 152 -15.29 -5.23 11.19
CA HIS A 152 -15.80 -5.78 9.94
C HIS A 152 -15.14 -7.11 9.54
N LEU A 153 -13.91 -7.37 10.00
CA LEU A 153 -13.14 -8.58 9.69
C LEU A 153 -13.34 -9.71 10.71
N LYS A 154 -13.85 -9.43 11.91
CA LYS A 154 -14.04 -10.39 13.01
C LYS A 154 -14.71 -11.72 12.61
N GLU A 155 -15.72 -11.68 11.73
CA GLU A 155 -16.39 -12.90 11.27
C GLU A 155 -15.53 -13.70 10.28
N GLU A 156 -14.76 -13.02 9.41
CA GLU A 156 -13.81 -13.69 8.50
C GLU A 156 -12.67 -14.36 9.30
N MET A 157 -12.23 -13.74 10.41
CA MET A 157 -11.19 -14.28 11.29
C MET A 157 -11.62 -15.56 12.03
N LEU A 158 -12.93 -15.85 12.11
CA LEU A 158 -13.47 -17.09 12.68
C LEU A 158 -13.80 -18.15 11.63
N THR A 159 -13.59 -17.86 10.35
CA THR A 159 -13.78 -18.88 9.30
C THR A 159 -12.74 -20.00 9.44
N PRO A 160 -13.10 -21.27 9.16
CA PRO A 160 -12.15 -22.38 9.20
C PRO A 160 -10.89 -22.10 8.37
N GLU A 161 -11.05 -21.48 7.20
CA GLU A 161 -9.95 -21.20 6.29
C GLU A 161 -8.97 -20.14 6.82
N PHE A 162 -9.46 -19.18 7.62
CA PHE A 162 -8.56 -18.25 8.32
C PHE A 162 -7.88 -18.92 9.51
N LEU A 163 -8.59 -19.73 10.29
CA LEU A 163 -7.98 -20.45 11.42
C LEU A 163 -6.92 -21.45 10.94
N ASP A 164 -7.14 -22.14 9.82
CA ASP A 164 -6.15 -23.04 9.20
C ASP A 164 -4.91 -22.29 8.67
N LEU A 165 -5.09 -21.08 8.11
CA LEU A 165 -3.98 -20.18 7.80
C LEU A 165 -3.15 -19.86 9.06
N LYS A 166 -3.80 -19.57 10.20
CA LYS A 166 -3.11 -19.29 11.46
C LYS A 166 -2.36 -20.52 11.99
N ARG A 167 -2.97 -21.71 11.93
CA ARG A 167 -2.30 -22.99 12.26
C ARG A 167 -1.08 -23.25 11.37
N PHE A 168 -1.19 -22.99 10.06
CA PHE A 168 -0.08 -23.10 9.12
C PHE A 168 1.07 -22.15 9.50
N ILE A 169 0.79 -20.86 9.73
CA ILE A 169 1.82 -19.88 10.13
C ILE A 169 2.46 -20.26 11.48
N LYS A 170 1.68 -20.78 12.44
CA LYS A 170 2.19 -21.28 13.72
C LYS A 170 3.19 -22.42 13.49
N LYS A 171 2.80 -23.45 12.70
CA LYS A 171 3.67 -24.57 12.35
C LYS A 171 4.98 -24.13 11.65
N GLU A 172 4.91 -23.16 10.74
CA GLU A 172 6.10 -22.63 10.06
C GLU A 172 7.06 -21.95 11.05
N LYS A 173 6.54 -21.21 12.04
CA LYS A 173 7.35 -20.63 13.14
C LYS A 173 7.94 -21.70 14.05
N ASP A 174 7.16 -22.72 14.41
CA ASP A 174 7.60 -23.80 15.29
C ASP A 174 8.71 -24.63 14.62
N ALA A 175 8.67 -24.75 13.28
CA ALA A 175 9.75 -25.26 12.43
C ALA A 175 10.95 -24.29 12.27
N ARG A 176 10.99 -23.19 13.05
CA ARG A 176 12.05 -22.16 13.09
C ARG A 176 12.28 -21.42 11.77
N LYS A 177 11.29 -21.38 10.87
CA LYS A 177 11.39 -20.59 9.63
C LYS A 177 11.38 -19.09 9.93
N THR A 178 12.19 -18.34 9.19
CA THR A 178 12.15 -16.88 9.24
C THR A 178 11.01 -16.39 8.36
N ILE A 179 9.97 -15.82 8.98
CA ILE A 179 8.80 -15.27 8.29
C ILE A 179 8.90 -13.74 8.24
N TYR A 180 8.58 -13.15 7.09
CA TYR A 180 8.44 -11.71 6.89
C TYR A 180 7.00 -11.30 6.56
N PRO A 181 6.57 -10.08 6.90
CA PRO A 181 7.28 -9.11 7.76
C PRO A 181 7.37 -9.62 9.22
N PRO A 182 8.12 -8.93 10.12
CA PRO A 182 8.03 -9.21 11.55
C PRO A 182 6.56 -9.22 12.01
N LEU A 183 6.19 -10.13 12.90
CA LEU A 183 4.76 -10.40 13.17
C LEU A 183 3.93 -9.13 13.53
N PRO A 184 4.38 -8.20 14.39
CA PRO A 184 3.62 -6.97 14.68
C PRO A 184 3.33 -6.10 13.45
N ASP A 185 4.15 -6.22 12.41
CA ASP A 185 4.04 -5.45 11.17
C ASP A 185 3.06 -6.06 10.16
N VAL A 186 2.60 -7.30 10.32
CA VAL A 186 1.69 -7.98 9.37
C VAL A 186 0.43 -7.17 9.05
N TYR A 187 -0.05 -6.40 10.04
CA TYR A 187 -1.25 -5.56 9.94
C TYR A 187 -0.97 -4.04 9.87
N SER A 188 0.27 -3.62 9.60
CA SER A 188 0.64 -2.19 9.50
C SER A 188 -0.25 -1.42 8.52
N TRP A 189 -0.60 -2.02 7.38
CA TRP A 189 -1.54 -1.43 6.39
C TRP A 189 -2.86 -0.96 7.01
N SER A 190 -3.37 -1.66 8.04
CA SER A 190 -4.64 -1.35 8.68
C SER A 190 -4.55 -0.16 9.64
N ARG A 191 -3.36 0.05 10.22
CA ARG A 191 -3.06 1.10 11.21
C ARG A 191 -2.72 2.43 10.54
N HIS A 192 -1.92 2.39 9.48
CA HIS A 192 -1.62 3.57 8.66
C HIS A 192 -2.83 4.03 7.84
N THR A 193 -3.63 3.10 7.34
CA THR A 193 -4.86 3.44 6.60
C THR A 193 -6.11 2.86 7.28
N PRO A 194 -6.64 3.51 8.34
CA PRO A 194 -7.96 3.21 8.89
C PRO A 194 -9.05 3.15 7.81
N LEU A 195 -10.02 2.24 7.95
CA LEU A 195 -11.00 1.95 6.91
C LEU A 195 -11.76 3.19 6.42
N ASN A 196 -12.06 4.13 7.33
CA ASN A 196 -12.75 5.38 7.02
C ASN A 196 -11.90 6.42 6.30
N THR A 197 -10.57 6.32 6.33
CA THR A 197 -9.64 7.25 5.65
C THR A 197 -9.22 6.75 4.25
N VAL A 198 -9.52 5.50 3.89
CA VAL A 198 -9.20 4.93 2.57
C VAL A 198 -9.76 5.80 1.44
N LYS A 199 -8.86 6.35 0.62
CA LYS A 199 -9.13 7.08 -0.64
C LYS A 199 -8.70 6.26 -1.86
N VAL A 200 -7.58 5.55 -1.73
CA VAL A 200 -6.93 4.77 -2.79
C VAL A 200 -6.58 3.38 -2.26
N VAL A 201 -6.60 2.35 -3.11
CA VAL A 201 -6.15 0.98 -2.81
C VAL A 201 -5.12 0.55 -3.85
N VAL A 202 -3.94 0.17 -3.38
CA VAL A 202 -2.84 -0.39 -4.20
C VAL A 202 -2.66 -1.85 -3.82
N ILE A 203 -2.61 -2.74 -4.82
CA ILE A 203 -2.56 -4.19 -4.60
C ILE A 203 -1.20 -4.74 -5.02
N GLY A 204 -0.42 -5.20 -4.04
CA GLY A 204 0.79 -6.00 -4.22
C GLY A 204 0.52 -7.51 -4.17
N GLN A 205 1.52 -8.32 -4.49
CA GLN A 205 1.43 -9.78 -4.50
C GLN A 205 1.78 -10.35 -3.12
N ASP A 206 3.07 -10.43 -2.80
CA ASP A 206 3.66 -10.91 -1.55
C ASP A 206 4.59 -9.84 -0.92
N PRO A 207 4.93 -9.95 0.37
CA PRO A 207 5.91 -9.08 1.01
C PRO A 207 7.33 -9.32 0.47
N TYR A 208 8.23 -8.35 0.65
CA TYR A 208 9.64 -8.54 0.32
C TYR A 208 10.29 -9.66 1.15
N ILE A 209 11.05 -10.53 0.47
CA ILE A 209 11.58 -11.79 1.02
C ILE A 209 12.93 -11.67 1.74
N ASN A 210 13.58 -10.50 1.71
CA ASN A 210 14.90 -10.30 2.31
C ASN A 210 14.81 -9.57 3.67
N PRO A 211 15.82 -9.73 4.55
CA PRO A 211 15.88 -9.03 5.83
C PRO A 211 15.68 -7.52 5.70
N ASN A 212 14.99 -6.94 6.69
CA ASN A 212 14.78 -5.49 6.86
C ASN A 212 14.06 -4.76 5.71
N GLN A 213 13.43 -5.51 4.79
CA GLN A 213 12.64 -4.93 3.70
C GLN A 213 11.14 -4.82 4.05
N ALA A 214 10.46 -5.94 4.27
CA ALA A 214 9.01 -5.97 4.46
C ALA A 214 8.57 -5.44 5.83
N HIS A 215 7.53 -4.59 5.82
CA HIS A 215 6.93 -4.02 7.04
C HIS A 215 5.40 -3.90 6.99
N GLY A 216 4.75 -4.78 6.22
CA GLY A 216 3.28 -4.89 6.18
C GLY A 216 2.56 -4.03 5.14
N MET A 217 3.28 -3.30 4.31
CA MET A 217 2.72 -2.47 3.24
C MET A 217 3.31 -2.85 1.88
N CYS A 218 2.48 -2.91 0.83
CA CYS A 218 2.94 -3.27 -0.52
C CYS A 218 3.88 -2.20 -1.11
N PHE A 219 4.84 -2.64 -1.92
CA PHE A 219 5.92 -1.84 -2.53
C PHE A 219 6.85 -1.07 -1.58
N SER A 220 6.52 -0.92 -0.30
CA SER A 220 7.31 -0.13 0.65
C SER A 220 8.40 -0.94 1.35
N VAL A 221 9.55 -0.31 1.59
CA VAL A 221 10.65 -0.83 2.39
C VAL A 221 11.09 0.15 3.49
N ARG A 222 11.58 -0.38 4.61
CA ARG A 222 12.17 0.45 5.68
C ARG A 222 13.58 0.92 5.34
N PRO A 223 13.98 2.15 5.71
CA PRO A 223 15.37 2.56 5.72
C PRO A 223 16.24 1.60 6.55
N PRO A 224 17.54 1.42 6.21
CA PRO A 224 18.27 2.06 5.11
C PRO A 224 18.09 1.37 3.75
N THR A 225 17.13 0.45 3.59
CA THR A 225 16.93 -0.29 2.33
C THR A 225 16.57 0.67 1.18
N PRO A 226 17.32 0.67 0.06
CA PRO A 226 16.97 1.49 -1.10
C PRO A 226 15.72 0.96 -1.79
N ALA A 227 14.99 1.86 -2.46
CA ALA A 227 13.79 1.57 -3.23
C ALA A 227 14.04 0.42 -4.22
N PRO A 228 13.31 -0.71 -4.14
CA PRO A 228 13.46 -1.81 -5.07
C PRO A 228 13.10 -1.40 -6.52
N PRO A 229 13.54 -2.14 -7.56
CA PRO A 229 13.37 -1.72 -8.96
C PRO A 229 11.92 -1.41 -9.37
N SER A 230 10.93 -2.13 -8.83
CA SER A 230 9.51 -1.82 -9.03
C SER A 230 9.13 -0.45 -8.47
N LEU A 231 9.60 -0.09 -7.27
CA LEU A 231 9.34 1.20 -6.65
C LEU A 231 10.06 2.35 -7.37
N GLN A 232 11.27 2.12 -7.87
CA GLN A 232 11.95 3.10 -8.74
C GLN A 232 11.16 3.39 -10.02
N ASN A 233 10.46 2.40 -10.57
CA ASN A 233 9.59 2.59 -11.73
C ASN A 233 8.27 3.29 -11.38
N ILE A 234 7.71 3.02 -10.19
CA ILE A 234 6.61 3.81 -9.60
C ILE A 234 7.01 5.29 -9.51
N TYR A 235 8.20 5.62 -9.00
CA TYR A 235 8.70 7.00 -8.95
C TYR A 235 8.88 7.62 -10.34
N LYS A 236 9.40 6.89 -11.33
CA LYS A 236 9.54 7.40 -12.71
C LYS A 236 8.18 7.70 -13.36
N ALA A 237 7.17 6.88 -13.13
CA ALA A 237 5.80 7.14 -13.59
C ALA A 237 5.19 8.36 -12.85
N LEU A 238 5.43 8.48 -11.55
CA LEU A 238 4.98 9.62 -10.75
C LEU A 238 5.62 10.96 -11.20
N SER A 239 6.92 10.98 -11.53
CA SER A 239 7.59 12.17 -12.10
C SER A 239 7.04 12.58 -13.47
N LYS A 240 6.44 11.66 -14.25
CA LYS A 240 5.76 12.00 -15.51
C LYS A 240 4.39 12.65 -15.27
N ASP A 241 3.67 12.18 -14.25
CA ASP A 241 2.39 12.78 -13.83
C ASP A 241 2.58 14.14 -13.15
N TYR A 242 3.66 14.28 -12.37
CA TYR A 242 4.04 15.48 -11.62
C TYR A 242 5.54 15.78 -11.80
N PRO A 243 5.94 16.61 -12.79
CA PRO A 243 7.34 16.96 -13.03
C PRO A 243 8.07 17.63 -11.85
N SER A 244 7.34 18.16 -10.87
CA SER A 244 7.87 18.69 -9.62
C SER A 244 8.18 17.63 -8.56
N PHE A 245 7.72 16.38 -8.73
CA PHE A 245 8.01 15.29 -7.80
C PHE A 245 9.49 14.90 -7.87
N GLN A 246 10.15 14.97 -6.71
CA GLN A 246 11.50 14.47 -6.50
C GLN A 246 11.44 13.14 -5.72
N PRO A 247 12.17 12.11 -6.15
CA PRO A 247 12.29 10.88 -5.36
C PRO A 247 12.98 11.18 -4.02
N PRO A 248 12.63 10.45 -2.95
CA PRO A 248 13.18 10.71 -1.62
C PRO A 248 14.72 10.53 -1.58
N PRO A 249 15.41 11.28 -0.70
CA PRO A 249 16.87 11.23 -0.58
C PRO A 249 17.35 9.82 -0.20
N LYS A 250 18.63 9.55 -0.48
CA LYS A 250 19.28 8.23 -0.27
C LYS A 250 18.55 7.06 -0.97
N GLN A 251 17.77 7.34 -2.02
CA GLN A 251 16.92 6.36 -2.71
C GLN A 251 15.91 5.68 -1.77
N GLY A 252 15.36 6.39 -0.79
CA GLY A 252 14.43 5.82 0.20
C GLY A 252 13.21 5.13 -0.44
N GLY A 253 12.68 4.09 0.22
CA GLY A 253 11.52 3.33 -0.26
C GLY A 253 10.33 3.28 0.69
N LEU A 254 10.30 4.18 1.68
CA LEU A 254 9.25 4.21 2.70
C LEU A 254 8.02 4.97 2.19
N LEU A 255 6.85 4.34 2.28
CA LEU A 255 5.58 4.86 1.76
C LEU A 255 4.54 5.12 2.86
N THR A 256 4.96 5.11 4.13
CA THR A 256 4.17 5.56 5.28
C THR A 256 3.41 6.88 4.99
N PRO A 257 4.03 7.92 4.40
CA PRO A 257 3.33 9.18 4.12
C PRO A 257 2.15 9.03 3.13
N TRP A 258 2.21 8.06 2.20
CA TRP A 258 1.06 7.78 1.33
C TRP A 258 -0.04 7.04 2.09
N ALA A 259 0.34 6.07 2.92
CA ALA A 259 -0.60 5.26 3.68
C ALA A 259 -1.42 6.10 4.67
N ASP A 260 -0.76 6.99 5.41
CA ASP A 260 -1.39 7.92 6.35
C ASP A 260 -2.29 8.96 5.64
N ARG A 261 -2.01 9.28 4.38
CA ARG A 261 -2.84 10.14 3.52
C ARG A 261 -4.04 9.43 2.89
N GLY A 262 -4.26 8.14 3.18
CA GLY A 262 -5.43 7.38 2.70
C GLY A 262 -5.14 6.37 1.59
N VAL A 263 -3.87 6.04 1.31
CA VAL A 263 -3.48 5.05 0.29
C VAL A 263 -3.29 3.68 0.94
N LEU A 264 -4.30 2.81 0.85
CA LEU A 264 -4.23 1.45 1.38
C LEU A 264 -3.23 0.60 0.56
N LEU A 265 -2.04 0.37 1.11
CA LEU A 265 -0.95 -0.42 0.51
C LEU A 265 -1.06 -1.91 0.90
N LEU A 266 -1.97 -2.65 0.25
CA LEU A 266 -2.30 -4.04 0.62
C LEU A 266 -1.56 -5.07 -0.26
N ASN A 267 -0.92 -6.07 0.34
CA ASN A 267 -0.49 -7.28 -0.38
C ASN A 267 -1.60 -8.33 -0.39
N THR A 268 -1.70 -9.15 -1.44
CA THR A 268 -2.65 -10.30 -1.46
C THR A 268 -2.25 -11.45 -0.54
N CYS A 269 -0.95 -11.59 -0.28
CA CYS A 269 -0.38 -12.47 0.73
C CYS A 269 0.29 -11.61 1.80
N LEU A 270 -0.06 -11.77 3.09
CA LEU A 270 0.45 -10.86 4.14
C LEU A 270 1.72 -11.35 4.83
N THR A 271 2.11 -12.62 4.64
CA THR A 271 3.40 -13.15 5.11
C THR A 271 4.10 -13.99 4.05
N VAL A 272 5.42 -14.16 4.17
CA VAL A 272 6.26 -14.98 3.29
C VAL A 272 7.46 -15.53 4.05
N GLU A 273 8.04 -16.63 3.59
CA GLU A 273 9.28 -17.20 4.13
C GLU A 273 10.50 -16.48 3.52
N ARG A 274 11.53 -16.24 4.34
CA ARG A 274 12.78 -15.60 3.91
C ARG A 274 13.37 -16.31 2.68
N GLY A 275 13.64 -15.52 1.63
CA GLY A 275 14.22 -16.02 0.39
C GLY A 275 13.28 -16.85 -0.50
N SER A 276 12.01 -17.04 -0.13
CA SER A 276 11.08 -17.93 -0.84
C SER A 276 9.79 -17.21 -1.23
N SER A 277 9.82 -16.49 -2.36
CA SER A 277 8.64 -15.78 -2.91
C SER A 277 7.44 -16.72 -3.07
N ASN A 278 6.25 -16.22 -2.74
CA ASN A 278 5.00 -16.97 -2.75
C ASN A 278 4.95 -18.24 -1.85
N SER A 279 5.87 -18.44 -0.89
CA SER A 279 5.86 -19.64 -0.03
C SER A 279 4.54 -19.87 0.73
N HIS A 280 3.85 -18.78 1.08
CA HIS A 280 2.55 -18.80 1.77
C HIS A 280 1.36 -18.55 0.83
N ALA A 281 1.56 -18.59 -0.49
CA ALA A 281 0.47 -18.44 -1.45
C ALA A 281 -0.50 -19.64 -1.37
N ASN A 282 -1.78 -19.36 -1.60
CA ASN A 282 -2.91 -20.29 -1.47
C ASN A 282 -3.07 -20.91 -0.06
N ARG A 283 -2.50 -20.28 0.98
CA ARG A 283 -2.66 -20.71 2.38
C ARG A 283 -3.83 -20.06 3.11
N GLY A 284 -4.51 -19.10 2.49
CA GLY A 284 -5.72 -18.45 3.01
C GLY A 284 -5.68 -16.92 2.99
N TRP A 285 -4.48 -16.32 2.92
CA TRP A 285 -4.33 -14.86 2.88
C TRP A 285 -5.09 -14.22 1.72
N GLU A 286 -5.10 -14.86 0.56
CA GLU A 286 -5.78 -14.38 -0.64
C GLU A 286 -7.28 -14.22 -0.47
N ARG A 287 -7.90 -15.03 0.40
CA ARG A 287 -9.32 -14.92 0.74
C ARG A 287 -9.55 -13.80 1.73
N PHE A 288 -8.75 -13.74 2.80
CA PHE A 288 -8.82 -12.68 3.80
C PHE A 288 -8.62 -11.28 3.17
N THR A 289 -7.61 -11.12 2.31
CA THR A 289 -7.32 -9.85 1.62
C THR A 289 -8.35 -9.53 0.53
N GLN A 290 -8.98 -10.53 -0.10
CA GLN A 290 -10.17 -10.31 -0.91
C GLN A 290 -11.33 -9.76 -0.07
N LYS A 291 -11.49 -10.24 1.18
CA LYS A 291 -12.49 -9.72 2.10
C LYS A 291 -12.22 -8.27 2.51
N VAL A 292 -10.96 -7.89 2.71
CA VAL A 292 -10.55 -6.50 2.92
C VAL A 292 -11.02 -5.61 1.75
N ILE A 293 -10.84 -6.05 0.49
CA ILE A 293 -11.31 -5.32 -0.71
C ILE A 293 -12.84 -5.21 -0.73
N GLU A 294 -13.57 -6.29 -0.43
CA GLU A 294 -15.04 -6.28 -0.33
C GLU A 294 -15.56 -5.35 0.78
N ILE A 295 -14.86 -5.25 1.91
CA ILE A 295 -15.20 -4.34 3.00
C ILE A 295 -14.96 -2.89 2.58
N VAL A 296 -13.88 -2.59 1.83
CA VAL A 296 -13.65 -1.26 1.26
C VAL A 296 -14.78 -0.86 0.34
N THR A 297 -15.19 -1.71 -0.63
CA THR A 297 -16.28 -1.35 -1.54
C THR A 297 -17.62 -1.21 -0.83
N LYS A 298 -17.91 -2.06 0.15
CA LYS A 298 -19.15 -2.01 0.94
C LYS A 298 -19.24 -0.77 1.85
N VAL A 299 -18.14 -0.36 2.48
CA VAL A 299 -18.13 0.71 3.50
C VAL A 299 -17.82 2.08 2.89
N ARG A 300 -17.00 2.14 1.84
CA ARG A 300 -16.68 3.39 1.12
C ARG A 300 -17.67 3.61 -0.02
N THR A 301 -18.95 3.74 0.34
CA THR A 301 -20.10 3.90 -0.57
C THR A 301 -19.95 5.09 -1.53
N ASN A 302 -19.30 6.16 -1.07
CA ASN A 302 -19.01 7.33 -1.90
C ASN A 302 -17.93 7.06 -2.98
N GLY A 303 -17.25 5.91 -2.96
CA GLY A 303 -16.24 5.50 -3.95
C GLY A 303 -14.81 5.56 -3.43
N VAL A 304 -13.90 4.85 -4.10
CA VAL A 304 -12.43 4.92 -3.91
C VAL A 304 -11.74 4.63 -5.24
N VAL A 305 -10.44 4.89 -5.35
CA VAL A 305 -9.64 4.53 -6.52
C VAL A 305 -8.88 3.22 -6.28
N PHE A 306 -8.95 2.27 -7.19
CA PHE A 306 -8.16 1.03 -7.19
C PHE A 306 -7.05 1.10 -8.24
N LEU A 307 -5.80 0.95 -7.83
CA LEU A 307 -4.62 0.87 -8.69
C LEU A 307 -4.23 -0.60 -8.88
N ALA A 308 -4.67 -1.19 -9.98
CA ALA A 308 -4.53 -2.61 -10.28
C ALA A 308 -3.41 -2.86 -11.31
N TRP A 309 -2.18 -2.99 -10.80
CA TRP A 309 -0.97 -3.16 -11.61
C TRP A 309 -0.62 -4.64 -11.80
N GLY A 310 -0.70 -5.11 -13.04
CA GLY A 310 -0.47 -6.50 -13.42
C GLY A 310 -1.70 -7.41 -13.23
N SER A 311 -1.71 -8.53 -13.96
CA SER A 311 -2.84 -9.46 -14.02
C SER A 311 -3.31 -10.00 -12.64
N PRO A 312 -2.43 -10.30 -11.66
CA PRO A 312 -2.88 -10.72 -10.33
C PRO A 312 -3.74 -9.68 -9.61
N ALA A 313 -3.30 -8.42 -9.59
CA ALA A 313 -4.05 -7.31 -8.99
C ALA A 313 -5.36 -7.05 -9.75
N GLN A 314 -5.32 -7.08 -11.09
CA GLN A 314 -6.51 -6.89 -11.92
C GLN A 314 -7.60 -7.95 -11.68
N LYS A 315 -7.22 -9.21 -11.37
CA LYS A 315 -8.17 -10.28 -11.00
C LYS A 315 -8.93 -9.97 -9.70
N ARG A 316 -8.26 -9.39 -8.70
CA ARG A 316 -8.85 -9.06 -7.38
C ARG A 316 -9.94 -7.99 -7.44
N VAL A 317 -9.90 -7.12 -8.46
CA VAL A 317 -10.84 -6.01 -8.65
C VAL A 317 -11.89 -6.25 -9.73
N GLN A 318 -12.02 -7.48 -10.26
CA GLN A 318 -13.01 -7.80 -11.32
C GLN A 318 -14.46 -7.58 -10.88
N LYS A 319 -14.76 -7.77 -9.59
CA LYS A 319 -16.10 -7.60 -9.00
C LYS A 319 -16.33 -6.20 -8.39
N VAL A 320 -15.40 -5.27 -8.58
CA VAL A 320 -15.55 -3.89 -8.09
C VAL A 320 -16.54 -3.16 -9.01
N ASP A 321 -17.55 -2.56 -8.41
CA ASP A 321 -18.50 -1.68 -9.08
C ASP A 321 -17.79 -0.43 -9.63
N THR A 322 -17.69 -0.34 -10.96
CA THR A 322 -16.99 0.74 -11.66
C THR A 322 -17.81 2.02 -11.83
N GLU A 323 -19.10 2.03 -11.46
CA GLU A 323 -19.90 3.26 -11.39
C GLU A 323 -19.61 3.99 -10.06
N LYS A 324 -19.44 3.21 -8.98
CA LYS A 324 -19.09 3.72 -7.65
C LYS A 324 -17.60 4.00 -7.48
N HIS A 325 -16.73 3.11 -7.95
CA HIS A 325 -15.28 3.17 -7.73
C HIS A 325 -14.52 3.37 -9.05
N LEU A 326 -13.40 4.09 -9.02
CA LEU A 326 -12.50 4.15 -10.17
C LEU A 326 -11.56 2.95 -10.13
N VAL A 327 -11.40 2.22 -11.23
CA VAL A 327 -10.44 1.11 -11.35
C VAL A 327 -9.44 1.40 -12.46
N LEU A 328 -8.23 1.80 -12.10
CA LEU A 328 -7.14 2.07 -13.04
C LEU A 328 -6.27 0.82 -13.18
N LYS A 329 -6.15 0.33 -14.42
CA LYS A 329 -5.43 -0.91 -14.76
C LYS A 329 -4.20 -0.58 -15.59
N SER A 330 -3.08 -1.24 -15.30
CA SER A 330 -1.89 -1.26 -16.17
C SER A 330 -1.11 -2.56 -15.96
N VAL A 331 -0.01 -2.74 -16.70
CA VAL A 331 0.99 -3.78 -16.44
C VAL A 331 1.70 -3.54 -15.10
N HIS A 332 2.45 -4.52 -14.60
CA HIS A 332 3.12 -4.41 -13.31
C HIS A 332 4.37 -3.49 -13.40
N PRO A 333 4.71 -2.70 -12.36
CA PRO A 333 5.89 -1.83 -12.33
C PRO A 333 7.26 -2.53 -12.33
N SER A 334 7.32 -3.87 -12.27
CA SER A 334 8.61 -4.58 -12.33
C SER A 334 9.34 -4.33 -13.66
N PRO A 335 10.69 -4.41 -13.67
CA PRO A 335 11.47 -4.24 -14.90
C PRO A 335 11.03 -5.11 -16.07
N LEU A 336 10.51 -6.32 -15.82
CA LEU A 336 10.04 -7.24 -16.87
C LEU A 336 8.80 -6.74 -17.65
N SER A 337 8.07 -5.75 -17.13
CA SER A 337 6.82 -5.26 -17.73
C SER A 337 6.63 -3.75 -17.74
N ALA A 338 7.35 -2.95 -16.95
CA ALA A 338 7.06 -1.53 -16.81
C ALA A 338 7.06 -0.74 -18.14
N HIS A 339 7.96 -1.10 -19.05
CA HIS A 339 8.07 -0.52 -20.40
C HIS A 339 6.82 -0.75 -21.27
N LYS A 340 5.99 -1.75 -20.94
CA LYS A 340 4.80 -2.17 -21.72
C LYS A 340 3.55 -1.36 -21.36
N GLY A 341 3.73 -0.11 -20.89
CA GLY A 341 2.63 0.82 -20.58
C GLY A 341 2.43 1.19 -19.11
N PHE A 342 3.29 0.76 -18.17
CA PHE A 342 3.23 1.28 -16.79
C PHE A 342 3.75 2.72 -16.71
N MET A 343 4.88 2.99 -17.37
CA MET A 343 5.56 4.28 -17.31
C MET A 343 4.72 5.47 -17.78
N ASP A 344 3.72 5.24 -18.63
CA ASP A 344 2.92 6.27 -19.31
C ASP A 344 1.42 6.16 -18.95
N CYS A 345 1.11 5.46 -17.85
CA CYS A 345 -0.27 5.12 -17.50
C CYS A 345 -1.11 6.31 -16.99
N GLY A 346 -0.49 7.37 -16.48
CA GLY A 346 -1.19 8.55 -15.94
C GLY A 346 -1.90 8.32 -14.61
N HIS A 347 -1.57 7.26 -13.85
CA HIS A 347 -2.41 6.77 -12.76
C HIS A 347 -2.48 7.72 -11.55
N PHE A 348 -1.41 8.40 -11.18
CA PHE A 348 -1.40 9.28 -9.99
C PHE A 348 -2.20 10.56 -10.27
N LYS A 349 -2.00 11.13 -11.46
CA LYS A 349 -2.78 12.29 -11.93
C LYS A 349 -4.27 11.95 -12.05
N LYS A 350 -4.63 10.86 -12.73
CA LYS A 350 -6.03 10.40 -12.86
C LYS A 350 -6.68 10.09 -11.50
N THR A 351 -5.90 9.61 -10.53
CA THR A 351 -6.36 9.37 -9.16
C THR A 351 -6.76 10.68 -8.48
N ASN A 352 -5.88 11.68 -8.50
CA ASN A 352 -6.15 12.98 -7.89
C ASN A 352 -7.28 13.72 -8.61
N GLU A 353 -7.30 13.74 -9.95
CA GLU A 353 -8.39 14.32 -10.75
C GLU A 353 -9.76 13.73 -10.36
N TRP A 354 -9.85 12.41 -10.19
CA TRP A 354 -11.10 11.75 -9.80
C TRP A 354 -11.49 12.04 -8.34
N LEU A 355 -10.51 12.01 -7.41
CA LEU A 355 -10.75 12.33 -6.00
C LEU A 355 -11.24 13.78 -5.85
N VAL A 356 -10.55 14.74 -6.47
CA VAL A 356 -10.91 16.16 -6.43
C VAL A 356 -12.29 16.41 -7.05
N LYS A 357 -12.59 15.78 -8.19
CA LYS A 357 -13.91 15.88 -8.83
C LYS A 357 -15.04 15.36 -7.94
N ARG A 358 -14.78 14.35 -7.10
CA ARG A 358 -15.81 13.63 -6.33
C ARG A 358 -15.97 14.11 -4.88
N TYR A 359 -14.93 14.73 -4.33
CA TYR A 359 -14.86 15.09 -2.91
C TYR A 359 -14.32 16.51 -2.62
N GLY A 360 -13.94 17.27 -3.65
CA GLY A 360 -13.31 18.59 -3.50
C GLY A 360 -11.79 18.51 -3.33
N LYS A 361 -11.14 19.68 -3.33
CA LYS A 361 -9.67 19.81 -3.43
C LYS A 361 -8.93 19.06 -2.31
N ASP A 362 -9.43 19.10 -1.08
CA ASP A 362 -8.79 18.51 0.10
C ASP A 362 -8.77 16.96 0.10
N ALA A 363 -9.49 16.34 -0.85
CA ALA A 363 -9.45 14.90 -1.06
C ALA A 363 -8.23 14.43 -1.85
N GLU A 364 -7.47 15.35 -2.46
CA GLU A 364 -6.23 15.05 -3.18
C GLU A 364 -5.26 14.20 -2.32
N ILE A 365 -4.45 13.36 -2.97
CA ILE A 365 -3.29 12.71 -2.35
C ILE A 365 -2.06 13.55 -2.68
N ASP A 366 -1.41 14.11 -1.67
CA ASP A 366 -0.02 14.51 -1.80
C ASP A 366 0.85 13.25 -1.96
N TRP A 367 1.49 13.11 -3.12
CA TRP A 367 2.38 11.99 -3.43
C TRP A 367 3.84 12.26 -3.03
N ASN A 368 4.17 13.44 -2.48
CA ASN A 368 5.51 13.76 -2.02
C ASN A 368 5.94 12.89 -0.83
N LEU A 369 7.12 12.29 -0.90
CA LEU A 369 7.69 11.45 0.16
C LEU A 369 8.75 12.16 1.01
N ASN A 370 9.05 13.43 0.70
CA ASN A 370 9.95 14.27 1.50
C ASN A 370 9.20 14.82 2.73
N VAL A 371 9.03 13.98 3.75
CA VAL A 371 8.56 14.37 5.09
C VAL A 371 9.69 14.18 6.11
N PRO A 372 9.65 14.85 7.28
CA PRO A 372 10.64 14.63 8.34
C PRO A 372 10.69 13.16 8.78
N PRO A 373 11.86 12.60 9.15
CA PRO A 373 12.00 11.18 9.53
C PRO A 373 11.02 10.74 10.63
N GLU A 374 10.85 11.56 11.66
CA GLU A 374 9.92 11.37 12.76
C GLU A 374 8.45 11.29 12.31
N VAL A 375 8.08 11.96 11.21
CA VAL A 375 6.74 11.88 10.58
C VAL A 375 6.64 10.68 9.64
N ALA A 376 7.76 10.21 9.08
CA ALA A 376 7.81 9.01 8.24
C ALA A 376 7.72 7.69 9.04
N GLY A 377 7.94 7.75 10.37
CA GLY A 377 8.00 6.59 11.25
C GLY A 377 9.35 5.87 11.22
N VAL A 378 10.45 6.64 11.21
CA VAL A 378 11.85 6.16 11.14
C VAL A 378 12.70 6.79 12.23
#